data_AF-A0A1I7LT33-F1
#
_entry.id   AF-A0A1I7LT33-F1
#
_cell.length_a   1.000
_cell.length_b   1.000
_cell.length_c   1.000
_cell.angle_alpha   90.00
_cell.angle_beta   90.00
_cell.angle_gamma   90.00
#
_symmetry.space_group_name_H-M   'P 1'
#
loop_
_entity.id
_entity.type
_entity.pdbx_description
1 polymer ?
#
loop_
_entity_poly.entity_id
_entity_poly.type
_entity_poly.pdbx_seq_one_letter_code
_entity_poly.pdbx_strand_id
1 'polypeptide(L)'
;MHNLHTTTERNRSQGSRDTGRPDDPKPDDPRSDDPRSDDTQSDDPMRRELMALHAERAELEQRLARAEQERLYLTDPSAAAAAQGEEAALLSELDRLMTRIRAAEYRSQPGARTW
;
A
#
# COMPACT_ATOMS: atom_id res chain seq x y z
N MET A 1 -11.71 11.99 -30.69
CA MET A 1 -10.26 11.79 -30.53
C MET A 1 -9.59 13.16 -30.54
N HIS A 2 -9.44 13.80 -29.38
CA HIS A 2 -8.74 15.08 -29.27
C HIS A 2 -7.40 14.82 -28.59
N ASN A 3 -6.33 14.91 -29.39
CA ASN A 3 -4.96 14.70 -28.95
C ASN A 3 -4.41 15.96 -28.27
N LEU A 4 -3.65 15.69 -27.21
CA LEU A 4 -2.88 16.59 -26.38
C LEU A 4 -1.70 17.18 -27.17
N HIS A 5 -1.51 18.50 -27.11
CA HIS A 5 -0.24 19.14 -27.45
C HIS A 5 0.18 20.06 -26.30
N THR A 6 1.04 19.56 -25.42
CA THR A 6 1.81 20.39 -24.48
C THR A 6 3.19 20.60 -25.07
N THR A 7 3.43 21.81 -25.59
CA THR A 7 4.71 22.23 -26.13
C THR A 7 5.64 22.68 -25.01
N THR A 8 6.75 21.97 -24.91
CA THR A 8 8.02 22.30 -24.24
C THR A 8 8.59 23.63 -24.77
N GLU A 9 9.00 24.55 -23.89
CA GLU A 9 10.15 25.41 -24.18
C GLU A 9 10.69 26.22 -22.98
N ARG A 10 12.03 26.35 -22.97
CA ARG A 10 12.86 27.42 -22.40
C ARG A 10 12.93 27.51 -20.85
N ASN A 11 14.06 27.78 -20.22
CA ASN A 11 15.21 28.55 -20.67
C ASN A 11 16.46 28.21 -19.83
N ARG A 12 17.57 27.96 -20.51
CA ARG A 12 18.92 27.82 -19.95
C ARG A 12 19.55 29.21 -19.90
N SER A 13 19.95 29.67 -18.72
CA SER A 13 20.81 30.85 -18.58
C SER A 13 22.03 30.50 -17.74
N GLN A 14 23.20 30.65 -18.36
CA GLN A 14 24.52 30.51 -17.76
C GLN A 14 24.98 31.83 -17.14
N GLY A 15 25.81 31.71 -16.10
CA GLY A 15 26.69 32.77 -15.59
C GLY A 15 27.47 32.18 -14.40
N SER A 16 28.61 31.54 -14.61
CA SER A 16 29.95 32.15 -14.70
C SER A 16 30.26 33.08 -13.53
N ARG A 17 31.05 32.58 -12.58
CA ARG A 17 32.23 33.27 -12.03
C ARG A 17 33.10 32.30 -11.21
N ASP A 18 34.28 32.11 -11.76
CA ASP A 18 35.52 31.63 -11.16
C ASP A 18 35.97 32.58 -10.04
N THR A 19 36.27 32.01 -8.87
CA THR A 19 37.34 32.48 -7.97
C THR A 19 37.91 31.28 -7.22
N GLY A 20 39.05 30.77 -7.68
CA GLY A 20 39.85 29.81 -6.94
C GLY A 20 40.17 30.28 -5.51
N ARG A 21 40.05 29.36 -4.56
CA ARG A 21 40.64 29.46 -3.22
C ARG A 21 41.20 28.08 -2.84
N PRO A 22 42.40 28.00 -2.23
CA PRO A 22 43.12 26.75 -2.05
C PRO A 22 42.54 25.88 -0.93
N ASP A 23 42.80 24.59 -1.06
CA ASP A 23 42.47 23.48 -0.17
C ASP A 23 42.66 23.79 1.32
N ASP A 24 41.55 23.98 2.03
CA ASP A 24 41.46 23.66 3.45
C ASP A 24 41.07 22.17 3.56
N PRO A 25 41.82 21.31 4.27
CA PRO A 25 41.38 19.96 4.55
C PRO A 25 40.11 20.02 5.39
N LYS A 26 38.99 19.62 4.78
CA LYS A 26 37.72 19.42 5.47
C LYS A 26 37.98 18.40 6.59
N PRO A 27 37.64 18.69 7.86
CA PRO A 27 37.74 17.69 8.90
C PRO A 27 36.88 16.49 8.47
N ASP A 28 37.49 15.31 8.44
CA ASP A 28 36.77 14.05 8.29
C ASP A 28 35.59 14.08 9.26
N ASP A 29 34.37 14.10 8.72
CA ASP A 29 33.16 13.96 9.50
C ASP A 29 32.98 12.45 9.71
N PRO A 30 33.27 11.88 10.90
CA PRO A 30 33.08 10.46 11.15
C PRO A 30 31.61 10.19 11.53
N ARG A 31 30.68 10.94 10.95
CA ARG A 31 29.27 10.54 10.91
C ARG A 31 29.07 9.81 9.60
N SER A 32 29.81 8.70 9.49
CA SER A 32 29.48 7.62 8.61
C SER A 32 27.98 7.38 8.74
N ASP A 33 27.30 7.56 7.61
CA ASP A 33 26.11 6.82 7.27
C ASP A 33 26.21 5.45 7.96
N ASP A 34 25.29 5.16 8.87
CA ASP A 34 25.13 3.82 9.37
C ASP A 34 24.14 3.13 8.41
N PRO A 35 24.59 2.41 7.37
CA PRO A 35 23.70 1.73 6.42
C PRO A 35 22.99 0.53 7.06
N ARG A 36 23.04 0.35 8.39
CA ARG A 36 22.49 -0.82 9.08
C ARG A 36 21.07 -0.64 9.61
N SER A 37 20.41 0.50 9.36
CA SER A 37 19.10 0.77 9.95
C SER A 37 17.89 0.20 9.18
N ASP A 38 18.05 -0.41 8.00
CA ASP A 38 16.90 -0.70 7.12
C ASP A 38 16.43 -2.16 7.08
N ASP A 39 17.23 -3.14 7.54
CA ASP A 39 16.85 -4.55 7.48
C ASP A 39 15.90 -4.99 8.61
N THR A 40 16.03 -4.41 9.81
CA THR A 40 15.18 -4.79 10.96
C THR A 40 13.74 -4.29 10.87
N GLN A 41 13.45 -3.29 10.03
CA GLN A 41 12.11 -2.72 9.89
C GLN A 41 11.24 -3.46 8.86
N SER A 42 11.86 -4.29 8.00
CA SER A 42 11.18 -5.13 7.01
C SER A 42 10.64 -6.44 7.57
N ASP A 43 11.16 -6.91 8.72
CA ASP A 43 10.78 -8.19 9.34
C ASP A 43 9.84 -8.09 10.55
N ASP A 44 9.30 -6.90 10.84
CA ASP A 44 8.36 -6.70 11.95
C ASP A 44 7.18 -7.68 11.86
N PRO A 45 7.02 -8.61 12.85
CA PRO A 45 5.96 -9.60 12.83
C PRO A 45 4.56 -8.97 12.76
N MET A 46 4.37 -7.78 13.34
CA MET A 46 3.09 -7.08 13.30
C MET A 46 2.76 -6.57 11.90
N ARG A 47 3.76 -6.03 11.20
CA ARG A 47 3.64 -5.62 9.81
C ARG A 47 3.33 -6.81 8.90
N ARG A 48 3.96 -7.97 9.13
CA ARG A 48 3.69 -9.20 8.38
C ARG A 48 2.27 -9.73 8.61
N GLU A 49 1.78 -9.70 9.85
CA GLU A 49 0.38 -10.05 10.19
C GLU A 49 -0.59 -9.12 9.43
N LEU A 50 -0.37 -7.81 9.47
CA LEU A 50 -1.23 -6.85 8.79
C LEU A 50 -1.26 -7.06 7.27
N MET A 51 -0.10 -7.33 6.66
CA MET A 51 -0.02 -7.66 5.23
C MET A 51 -0.77 -8.94 4.88
N ALA A 52 -0.68 -9.98 5.72
CA ALA A 52 -1.43 -11.22 5.52
C ALA A 52 -2.96 -11.00 5.58
N LEU A 53 -3.43 -10.18 6.53
CA LEU A 53 -4.86 -9.83 6.62
C LEU A 53 -5.34 -9.05 5.38
N HIS A 54 -4.50 -8.17 4.82
CA HIS A 54 -4.83 -7.47 3.58
C HIS A 54 -4.83 -8.40 2.35
N ALA A 55 -3.95 -9.40 2.31
CA ALA A 55 -3.98 -10.42 1.27
C ALA A 55 -5.28 -11.25 1.34
N GLU A 56 -5.68 -11.68 2.54
CA GLU A 56 -6.96 -12.38 2.78
C GLU A 56 -8.15 -11.52 2.34
N ARG A 57 -8.10 -10.20 2.59
CA ARG A 57 -9.13 -9.27 2.15
C ARG A 57 -9.25 -9.23 0.63
N ALA A 58 -8.12 -9.12 -0.07
CA ALA A 58 -8.11 -9.08 -1.53
C ALA A 58 -8.64 -10.39 -2.15
N GLU A 59 -8.40 -11.54 -1.52
CA GLU A 59 -8.97 -12.83 -1.94
C GLU A 59 -10.49 -12.87 -1.73
N LEU A 60 -10.99 -12.40 -0.59
CA LEU A 60 -12.43 -12.30 -0.34
C LEU A 60 -13.14 -11.35 -1.31
N GLU A 61 -12.54 -10.19 -1.60
CA GLU A 61 -13.08 -9.23 -2.56
C GLU A 61 -13.17 -9.82 -3.98
N GLN A 62 -12.19 -10.61 -4.40
CA GLN A 62 -12.24 -11.32 -5.68
C GLN A 62 -13.36 -12.37 -5.73
N ARG A 63 -13.55 -13.13 -4.65
CA ARG A 63 -14.64 -14.12 -4.55
C ARG A 63 -16.00 -13.42 -4.56
N LEU A 64 -16.12 -12.30 -3.86
CA LEU A 64 -17.35 -11.50 -3.83
C LEU A 64 -17.71 -11.00 -5.22
N ALA A 65 -16.75 -10.44 -5.96
CA ALA A 65 -16.96 -9.98 -7.33
C ALA A 65 -17.43 -11.12 -8.26
N ARG A 66 -16.96 -12.36 -8.05
CA ARG A 66 -17.46 -13.53 -8.79
C ARG A 66 -18.90 -13.87 -8.42
N ALA A 67 -19.22 -13.95 -7.12
CA ALA A 67 -20.57 -14.27 -6.67
C ALA A 67 -21.60 -13.23 -7.14
N GLU A 68 -21.22 -11.95 -7.15
CA GLU A 68 -22.04 -10.87 -7.71
C GLU A 68 -22.29 -11.05 -9.21
N GLN A 69 -21.25 -11.38 -10.00
CA GLN A 69 -21.41 -11.67 -11.43
C GLN A 69 -22.31 -12.88 -11.67
N GLU A 70 -22.12 -13.97 -10.92
CA GLU A 70 -22.95 -15.17 -11.02
C GLU A 70 -24.41 -14.85 -10.71
N ARG A 71 -24.70 -14.11 -9.63
CA ARG A 71 -26.07 -13.68 -9.29
C ARG A 71 -26.72 -12.85 -10.41
N LEU A 72 -25.96 -11.99 -11.08
CA LEU A 72 -26.48 -11.08 -12.11
C LEU A 72 -26.71 -11.76 -13.46
N TYR A 73 -25.91 -12.78 -13.80
CA TYR A 73 -25.88 -13.33 -15.16
C TYR A 73 -26.33 -14.80 -15.27
N LEU A 74 -26.51 -15.51 -14.16
CA LEU A 74 -27.08 -16.86 -14.18
C LEU A 74 -28.57 -16.81 -14.54
N THR A 75 -28.97 -17.70 -15.45
CA THR A 75 -30.36 -17.86 -15.90
C THR A 75 -31.13 -18.90 -15.09
N ASP A 76 -30.42 -19.79 -14.39
CA ASP A 76 -31.01 -20.75 -13.46
C ASP A 76 -31.31 -20.06 -12.11
N PRO A 77 -32.58 -19.96 -11.70
CA PRO A 77 -32.97 -19.32 -10.45
C PRO A 77 -32.36 -19.99 -9.21
N SER A 78 -32.13 -21.31 -9.25
CA SER A 78 -31.55 -22.03 -8.12
C SER A 78 -30.07 -21.72 -7.94
N ALA A 79 -29.32 -21.65 -9.05
CA ALA A 79 -27.93 -21.23 -9.06
C ALA A 79 -27.79 -19.74 -8.67
N ALA A 80 -28.69 -18.86 -9.13
CA ALA A 80 -28.69 -17.46 -8.73
C ALA A 80 -28.97 -17.28 -7.22
N ALA A 81 -29.88 -18.06 -6.64
CA ALA A 81 -30.13 -18.07 -5.20
C ALA A 81 -28.93 -18.59 -4.38
N ALA A 82 -28.21 -19.59 -4.91
CA ALA A 82 -26.98 -20.07 -4.30
C ALA A 82 -25.88 -18.99 -4.31
N ALA A 83 -25.68 -18.31 -5.45
CA ALA A 83 -24.73 -17.21 -5.58
C ALA A 83 -25.06 -16.04 -4.63
N GLN A 84 -26.36 -15.72 -4.45
CA GLN A 84 -26.80 -14.74 -3.46
C GLN A 84 -26.48 -15.18 -2.02
N GLY A 85 -26.64 -16.47 -1.70
CA GLY A 85 -26.27 -17.02 -0.40
C GLY A 85 -24.76 -16.93 -0.14
N GLU A 86 -23.95 -17.23 -1.15
CA GLU A 86 -22.49 -17.09 -1.09
C GLU A 86 -22.06 -15.63 -0.93
N GLU A 87 -22.64 -14.70 -1.70
CA GLU A 87 -22.41 -13.26 -1.58
C GLU A 87 -22.67 -12.78 -0.14
N ALA A 88 -23.80 -13.16 0.46
CA ALA A 88 -24.14 -12.78 1.83
C ALA A 88 -23.15 -13.35 2.88
N ALA A 89 -22.68 -14.58 2.67
CA ALA A 89 -21.68 -15.20 3.52
C ALA A 89 -20.32 -14.49 3.42
N LEU A 90 -19.88 -14.19 2.19
CA LEU A 90 -18.64 -13.47 1.91
C LEU A 90 -18.64 -12.06 2.50
N LEU A 91 -19.76 -11.33 2.40
CA LEU A 91 -19.90 -10.00 3.04
C LEU A 91 -19.78 -10.08 4.56
N SER A 92 -20.36 -11.10 5.18
CA SER A 92 -20.25 -11.31 6.63
C SER A 92 -18.81 -11.67 7.05
N GLU A 93 -18.10 -12.42 6.23
CA GLU A 93 -16.68 -12.75 6.45
C GLU A 93 -15.78 -11.52 6.29
N LEU A 94 -16.04 -10.71 5.26
CA LEU A 94 -15.33 -9.47 5.00
C LEU A 94 -15.48 -8.47 6.15
N ASP A 95 -16.68 -8.31 6.72
CA ASP A 95 -16.91 -7.44 7.88
C ASP A 95 -16.06 -7.83 9.10
N ARG A 96 -16.00 -9.14 9.39
CA ARG A 96 -15.15 -9.68 10.46
C ARG A 96 -13.68 -9.44 10.19
N LEU A 97 -13.24 -9.63 8.94
CA LEU A 97 -11.85 -9.39 8.55
C LEU A 97 -11.47 -7.91 8.66
N MET A 98 -12.34 -6.99 8.22
CA MET A 98 -12.14 -5.56 8.36
C MET A 98 -11.99 -5.14 9.83
N THR A 99 -12.76 -5.76 10.73
CA THR A 99 -12.60 -5.54 12.19
C THR A 99 -11.24 -6.00 12.69
N ARG A 100 -10.74 -7.15 12.22
CA ARG A 100 -9.41 -7.68 12.58
C ARG A 100 -8.28 -6.80 12.05
N ILE A 101 -8.38 -6.34 10.80
CA ILE A 101 -7.44 -5.38 10.19
C ILE A 101 -7.37 -4.13 11.06
N ARG A 102 -8.51 -3.51 11.37
CA ARG A 102 -8.54 -2.29 12.21
C ARG A 102 -7.94 -2.51 13.59
N ALA A 103 -8.18 -3.67 14.21
CA ALA A 103 -7.57 -4.01 15.49
C ALA A 103 -6.05 -4.19 15.38
N ALA A 104 -5.55 -4.79 14.30
CA ALA A 104 -4.12 -4.94 14.03
C ALA A 104 -3.44 -3.59 13.75
N GLU A 105 -4.08 -2.74 12.95
CA GLU A 105 -3.65 -1.36 12.68
C GLU A 105 -3.49 -0.57 13.99
N TYR A 106 -4.48 -0.64 14.87
CA TYR A 106 -4.42 0.03 16.17
C TYR A 106 -3.24 -0.45 17.02
N ARG A 107 -2.95 -1.76 17.04
CA ARG A 107 -1.79 -2.30 17.76
C ARG A 107 -0.45 -1.87 17.14
N SER A 108 -0.42 -1.63 15.83
CA SER A 108 0.79 -1.23 15.09
C SER A 108 1.13 0.27 15.21
N GLN A 109 0.21 1.10 15.73
CA GLN A 109 0.44 2.53 15.88
C GLN A 109 1.42 2.85 17.03
N PRO A 110 2.45 3.69 16.80
CA PRO A 110 3.34 4.15 17.86
C PRO A 110 2.56 4.88 18.94
N GLY A 111 2.66 4.43 20.19
CA GLY A 111 1.95 5.02 21.34
C GLY A 111 0.56 4.45 21.61
N ALA A 112 0.17 3.36 20.94
CA ALA A 112 -1.01 2.60 21.34
C ALA A 112 -0.87 2.16 22.81
N ARG A 113 -1.81 2.59 23.66
CA ARG A 113 -1.76 2.32 25.10
C ARG A 113 -2.21 0.88 25.35
N THR A 114 -1.29 0.03 25.75
CA THR A 114 -1.59 -1.30 26.30
C THR A 114 -2.08 -1.11 27.73
N TRP A 115 -3.33 -1.49 28.00
CA TRP A 115 -3.95 -1.46 29.31
C TRP A 115 -3.92 -2.85 29.95
#